data_AF-A0A1I6W2N9-F1
#
_entry.id   AF-A0A1I6W2N9-F1
#
_cell.length_a   1.000
_cell.length_b   1.000
_cell.length_c   1.000
_cell.angle_alpha   90.00
_cell.angle_beta   90.00
_cell.angle_gamma   90.00
#
_symmetry.space_group_name_H-M   'P 1'
#
loop_
_entity.id
_entity.type
_entity.pdbx_description
1 polymer ?
#
loop_
_entity_poly.entity_id
_entity_poly.type
_entity_poly.pdbx_seq_one_letter_code
_entity_poly.pdbx_strand_id
1 'polypeptide(L)' 'MRPFKQMRIIYLITVPIIAILMFLLPQSLGDRILAFFWILIFGGLAVGFTYLMEFIGRRLKGK' A
#
# COMPACT_ATOMS: atom_id res chain seq x y z
N MET A 1 -9.88 15.58 -9.22
CA MET A 1 -8.92 14.49 -9.53
C MET A 1 -7.55 14.97 -9.09
N ARG A 2 -6.97 14.43 -8.01
CA ARG A 2 -5.54 14.56 -7.60
C ARG A 2 -5.21 13.92 -6.22
N PRO A 3 -6.09 13.89 -5.18
CA PRO A 3 -5.70 13.37 -3.86
C PRO A 3 -5.46 11.86 -3.85
N PHE A 4 -6.29 11.06 -4.54
CA PHE A 4 -6.08 9.61 -4.65
C PHE A 4 -4.77 9.24 -5.36
N LYS A 5 -4.35 10.03 -6.35
CA LYS A 5 -3.09 9.82 -7.07
C LYS A 5 -1.88 10.13 -6.18
N GLN A 6 -1.97 11.18 -5.37
CA GLN A 6 -0.95 11.51 -4.37
C GLN A 6 -0.88 10.48 -3.24
N MET A 7 -2.03 10.02 -2.71
CA MET A 7 -2.06 8.95 -1.70
C MET A 7 -1.39 7.68 -2.20
N ARG A 8 -1.64 7.26 -3.46
CA ARG A 8 -0.96 6.10 -4.07
C ARG A 8 0.54 6.27 -4.12
N ILE A 9 1.02 7.44 -4.55
CA ILE A 9 2.46 7.73 -4.65
C ILE A 9 3.11 7.68 -3.27
N ILE A 10 2.47 8.30 -2.27
CA ILE A 10 2.95 8.25 -0.88
C ILE A 10 3.02 6.79 -0.41
N TYR A 11 1.97 6.01 -0.63
CA TYR A 11 1.94 4.59 -0.26
C TYR A 11 3.02 3.75 -0.96
N LEU A 12 3.23 3.98 -2.25
CA LEU A 12 4.26 3.30 -3.05
C LEU A 12 5.68 3.58 -2.56
N ILE A 13 5.90 4.75 -1.93
CA ILE A 13 7.20 5.13 -1.38
C ILE A 13 7.33 4.66 0.08
N THR A 14 6.30 4.82 0.90
CA THR A 14 6.37 4.49 2.34
C THR A 14 6.40 2.97 2.58
N VAL A 15 5.68 2.17 1.80
CA VAL A 15 5.65 0.70 1.92
C VAL A 15 7.06 0.08 1.82
N PRO A 16 7.88 0.34 0.78
CA PRO A 16 9.23 -0.20 0.70
C PRO A 16 10.16 0.36 1.76
N ILE A 17 10.00 1.63 2.18
CA ILE A 17 10.78 2.19 3.30
C ILE A 17 10.49 1.43 4.58
N ILE A 18 9.22 1.18 4.91
CA ILE A 18 8.83 0.41 6.10
C ILE A 18 9.37 -1.02 6.01
N ALA A 19 9.31 -1.66 4.84
CA ALA A 19 9.88 -2.99 4.64
C ALA A 19 11.39 -3.01 4.93
N ILE A 20 12.15 -2.03 4.42
CA ILE A 20 13.60 -1.91 4.66
C ILE A 20 13.90 -1.67 6.14
N LEU A 21 13.14 -0.78 6.80
CA LEU A 21 13.27 -0.53 8.24
C LEU A 21 12.99 -1.79 9.07
N MET A 22 12.02 -2.60 8.64
CA MET A 22 11.68 -3.87 9.30
C MET A 22 12.80 -4.91 9.20
N PHE A 23 13.57 -4.89 8.10
CA PHE A 23 14.77 -5.73 7.95
C PHE A 23 15.92 -5.34 8.90
N LEU A 24 16.00 -4.07 9.29
CA LEU A 24 17.03 -3.56 10.20
C LEU A 24 16.76 -3.91 11.68
N LEU A 25 15.54 -4.35 12.01
CA LEU A 25 15.18 -4.77 13.36
C LEU A 25 15.66 -6.22 13.63
N PRO A 26 16.10 -6.52 14.86
CA PRO A 26 16.39 -7.88 15.29
C PRO A 26 15.07 -8.65 15.39
N GLN A 27 14.79 -9.47 14.37
CA GLN A 27 13.59 -10.29 14.25
C GLN A 27 13.98 -11.70 13.79
N SER A 28 13.20 -12.70 14.20
CA SER A 28 13.42 -14.06 13.72
C SER A 28 13.17 -14.16 12.21
N LEU A 29 13.76 -15.16 11.56
CA LEU A 29 13.64 -15.35 10.11
C LEU A 29 12.18 -15.61 9.70
N GLY A 30 11.41 -16.32 10.54
CA GLY A 30 9.97 -16.55 10.34
C GLY A 30 9.16 -15.26 10.42
N ASP A 31 9.44 -14.41 11.41
CA ASP A 31 8.73 -13.13 11.59
C ASP A 31 8.99 -12.17 10.42
N ARG A 32 10.21 -12.17 9.87
CA ARG A 32 10.55 -11.36 8.68
C ARG A 32 9.78 -11.80 7.45
N ILE A 33 9.66 -13.10 7.22
CA ILE A 33 8.88 -13.65 6.11
C ILE A 33 7.40 -13.31 6.28
N LEU A 34 6.85 -13.50 7.48
CA LEU A 34 5.46 -13.18 7.78
C LEU A 34 5.17 -11.68 7.58
N ALA A 35 6.06 -10.82 8.09
CA ALA A 35 5.98 -9.38 7.90
C ALA A 35 6.03 -8.98 6.42
N PHE A 36 6.91 -9.60 5.63
CA PHE A 36 6.99 -9.36 4.20
C PHE A 36 5.66 -9.68 3.50
N PHE A 37 5.05 -10.84 3.81
CA PHE A 37 3.73 -11.19 3.27
C PHE A 37 2.64 -10.22 3.70
N TRP A 38 2.63 -9.79 4.97
CA TRP A 38 1.67 -8.79 5.44
C TRP A 38 1.82 -7.45 4.71
N ILE A 39 3.04 -6.97 4.53
CA ILE A 39 3.33 -5.74 3.80
C ILE A 39 2.85 -5.85 2.34
N LEU A 40 3.09 -7.00 1.69
CA LEU A 40 2.67 -7.24 0.32
C LEU A 40 1.13 -7.26 0.19
N ILE A 41 0.45 -7.99 1.08
CA ILE A 41 -1.02 -8.13 1.07
C ILE A 41 -1.68 -6.78 1.36
N PHE A 42 -1.31 -6.12 2.45
CA PHE A 42 -1.92 -4.84 2.84
C PHE A 42 -1.53 -3.70 1.92
N GLY A 43 -0.29 -3.68 1.42
CA GLY A 43 0.16 -2.71 0.42
C GLY A 43 -0.63 -2.85 -0.88
N GLY A 44 -0.76 -4.08 -1.39
CA GLY A 44 -1.54 -4.37 -2.59
C GLY A 44 -3.03 -4.04 -2.44
N LEU A 45 -3.63 -4.41 -1.29
CA LEU A 45 -5.01 -4.08 -0.97
C LEU A 45 -5.24 -2.57 -0.92
N ALA A 46 -4.37 -1.81 -0.24
CA ALA A 46 -4.51 -0.36 -0.15
C ALA A 46 -4.45 0.31 -1.53
N VAL A 47 -3.49 -0.09 -2.37
CA VAL A 47 -3.41 0.40 -3.75
C VAL A 47 -4.67 0.02 -4.54
N GLY A 48 -5.08 -1.24 -4.51
CA GLY A 48 -6.30 -1.71 -5.17
C GLY A 48 -7.55 -0.94 -4.74
N PHE A 49 -7.70 -0.70 -3.44
CA PHE A 49 -8.83 0.03 -2.88
C PHE A 49 -8.86 1.49 -3.35
N THR A 50 -7.70 2.14 -3.46
CA THR A 50 -7.65 3.49 -4.02
C THR A 50 -8.08 3.52 -5.50
N TYR A 51 -7.79 2.48 -6.29
CA TYR A 51 -8.30 2.37 -7.67
C TYR A 51 -9.80 2.14 -7.72
N LEU A 52 -10.32 1.26 -6.86
CA LEU A 52 -11.74 0.99 -6.75
C LEU A 52 -12.52 2.25 -6.37
N MET A 53 -12.05 3.00 -5.36
CA MET A 53 -12.68 4.25 -4.93
C MET A 53 -12.61 5.33 -6.00
N GLU A 54 -11.51 5.42 -6.75
CA GLU A 54 -11.42 6.34 -7.89
C GLU A 54 -12.37 5.94 -9.04
N PHE A 55 -12.57 4.65 -9.27
CA PHE A 55 -13.52 4.13 -10.26
C PHE A 55 -14.97 4.42 -9.87
N ILE A 56 -15.35 4.10 -8.62
CA ILE A 56 -16.69 4.39 -8.08
C ILE A 56 -16.94 5.90 -8.09
N GLY A 57 -15.97 6.70 -7.66
CA GLY A 57 -16.08 8.16 -7.65
C GLY A 57 -16.24 8.78 -9.04
N ARG A 58 -15.67 8.18 -10.09
CA ARG A 58 -15.92 8.58 -11.49
C ARG A 58 -17.34 8.21 -11.92
N ARG A 59 -17.75 6.96 -11.67
CA ARG A 59 -19.09 6.44 -12.01
C ARG A 59 -20.23 7.22 -11.34
N LEU A 60 -20.07 7.58 -10.06
CA LEU A 60 -21.06 8.37 -9.31
C LEU A 60 -21.14 9.83 -9.76
N LYS A 61 -20.06 10.38 -10.35
CA LYS A 61 -20.05 11.76 -10.87
C LYS A 61 -20.65 11.89 -12.28
N GLY A 62 -21.18 10.81 -12.85
CA GLY A 62 -21.78 10.83 -14.19
C GLY A 62 -20.80 11.23 -15.31
N LYS A 63 -19.50 10.96 -15.11
CA LYS A 63 -18.45 11.16 -16.11
C LYS A 63 -17.90 9.82 -16.59
#